data_AF-A0A168KS27-F1
#
_entry.id   AF-A0A168KS27-F1
#
_cell.length_a   1.000
_cell.length_b   1.000
_cell.length_c   1.000
_cell.angle_alpha   90.00
_cell.angle_beta   90.00
_cell.angle_gamma   90.00
#
_symmetry.space_group_name_H-M   'P 1'
#
loop_
_entity.id
_entity.type
_entity.pdbx_description
1 polymer ?
#
loop_
_entity_poly.entity_id
_entity_poly.type
_entity_poly.pdbx_seq_one_letter_code
_entity_poly.pdbx_strand_id
1 'polypeptide(L)'
;MENGAQSEGKDPSSFLSDIIGNPVIVKLNSGVVYKGELQSVDGYMNIALEKTQEFVNGVKRREYGDAFVRGNNVMYISADS
;
A
#
# COMPACT_ATOMS: atom_id res chain seq x y z
N MET A 1 -21.55 6.14 31.82
CA MET A 1 -21.40 5.63 30.44
C MET A 1 -20.93 6.83 29.62
N GLU A 2 -19.63 6.94 29.44
CA GLU A 2 -19.02 8.12 28.82
C GLU A 2 -19.08 7.96 27.30
N ASN A 3 -19.92 8.79 26.66
CA ASN A 3 -19.98 8.94 25.21
C ASN A 3 -18.82 9.83 24.77
N GLY A 4 -17.68 9.22 24.45
CA GLY A 4 -16.60 9.87 23.74
C GLY A 4 -16.93 9.91 22.26
N ALA A 5 -17.18 11.10 21.71
CA ALA A 5 -17.23 11.32 20.28
C ALA A 5 -15.86 10.98 19.68
N GLN A 6 -15.74 9.78 19.12
CA GLN A 6 -14.56 9.31 18.42
C GLN A 6 -14.46 10.09 17.11
N SER A 7 -13.34 10.77 16.88
CA SER A 7 -13.06 11.48 15.64
C SER A 7 -13.38 10.58 14.44
N GLU A 8 -14.00 11.11 13.39
CA GLU A 8 -14.19 10.43 12.09
C GLU A 8 -12.83 10.21 11.37
N GLY A 9 -11.90 9.53 12.04
CA GLY A 9 -10.73 8.96 11.39
C GLY A 9 -11.20 7.70 10.69
N LYS A 10 -11.10 7.67 9.35
CA LYS A 10 -11.32 6.45 8.58
C LYS A 10 -10.51 5.32 9.22
N ASP A 11 -11.18 4.26 9.62
CA ASP A 11 -10.55 3.04 10.10
C ASP A 11 -9.56 2.53 9.02
N PRO A 12 -8.38 1.98 9.40
CA PRO A 12 -7.38 1.53 8.43
C PRO A 12 -7.92 0.56 7.38
N SER A 13 -8.83 -0.33 7.75
CA SER A 13 -9.47 -1.28 6.84
C SER A 13 -10.37 -0.58 5.82
N SER A 14 -11.10 0.46 6.26
CA SER A 14 -11.88 1.30 5.34
C SER A 14 -10.99 2.04 4.35
N PHE A 15 -9.86 2.59 4.81
CA PHE A 15 -8.87 3.21 3.92
C PHE A 15 -8.32 2.23 2.88
N LEU A 16 -7.93 1.02 3.32
CA LEU A 16 -7.42 0.00 2.40
C LEU A 16 -8.46 -0.40 1.36
N SER A 17 -9.72 -0.53 1.77
CA SER A 17 -10.84 -0.85 0.86
C SER A 17 -11.05 0.25 -0.18
N ASP A 18 -10.94 1.52 0.21
CA ASP A 18 -11.11 2.67 -0.67
C ASP A 18 -10.03 2.78 -1.76
N ILE A 19 -8.84 2.24 -1.53
CA ILE A 19 -7.70 2.34 -2.46
C ILE A 19 -7.51 1.10 -3.34
N ILE A 20 -8.33 0.06 -3.20
CA ILE A 20 -8.32 -1.10 -4.12
C ILE A 20 -8.71 -0.64 -5.53
N GLY A 21 -8.02 -1.14 -6.54
CA GLY A 21 -8.14 -0.77 -7.95
C GLY A 21 -7.44 0.55 -8.32
N ASN A 22 -6.86 1.26 -7.35
CA ASN A 22 -6.20 2.54 -7.59
C ASN A 22 -4.67 2.40 -7.60
N PRO A 23 -3.95 3.32 -8.26
CA PRO A 23 -2.51 3.47 -8.11
C PRO A 23 -2.12 3.76 -6.66
N VAL A 24 -1.14 3.00 -6.17
CA VAL A 24 -0.62 3.11 -4.80
C VAL A 24 0.91 3.14 -4.79
N ILE A 25 1.44 3.69 -3.71
CA ILE A 25 2.86 3.62 -3.35
C ILE A 25 2.99 2.71 -2.14
N VAL A 26 3.83 1.67 -2.27
CA VAL A 26 4.20 0.76 -1.18
C VAL A 26 5.69 0.94 -0.89
N LYS A 27 6.03 1.47 0.27
CA LYS A 27 7.43 1.58 0.70
C LYS A 27 7.78 0.40 1.59
N LEU A 28 8.90 -0.25 1.29
CA LEU A 28 9.45 -1.32 2.12
C LEU A 28 10.35 -0.77 3.24
N ASN A 29 10.56 -1.59 4.27
CA ASN A 29 11.51 -1.33 5.35
C ASN A 29 12.95 -1.09 4.87
N SER A 30 13.31 -1.63 3.70
CA SER A 30 14.60 -1.39 3.04
C SER A 30 14.73 0.00 2.41
N GLY A 31 13.64 0.76 2.31
CA GLY A 31 13.57 2.03 1.59
C GLY A 31 13.24 1.90 0.10
N VAL A 32 13.21 0.68 -0.45
CA VAL A 32 12.71 0.41 -1.80
C VAL A 32 11.24 0.80 -1.88
N VAL A 33 10.84 1.42 -3.00
CA VAL A 33 9.48 1.84 -3.25
C VAL A 33 8.93 1.08 -4.44
N TYR A 34 7.77 0.45 -4.26
CA TYR A 34 6.96 -0.08 -5.34
C TYR A 34 5.81 0.86 -5.63
N LYS A 35 5.58 1.16 -6.91
CA LYS A 35 4.38 1.82 -7.40
C LYS A 35 3.62 0.85 -8.29
N GLY A 36 2.32 0.74 -8.10
CA GLY A 36 1.48 -0.19 -8.87
C GLY A 36 0.01 0.01 -8.58
N GLU A 37 -0.84 -0.73 -9.26
CA GLU A 37 -2.29 -0.75 -9.02
C GLU A 37 -2.60 -1.79 -7.94
N LEU A 38 -3.29 -1.39 -6.87
CA LEU A 38 -3.62 -2.30 -5.77
C LEU A 38 -4.73 -3.27 -6.18
N GLN A 39 -4.44 -4.57 -6.25
CA GLN A 39 -5.46 -5.57 -6.54
C GLN A 39 -6.12 -6.15 -5.28
N SER A 40 -5.32 -6.41 -4.25
CA SER A 40 -5.84 -6.92 -2.97
C SER A 40 -4.85 -6.71 -1.84
N VAL A 41 -5.38 -6.66 -0.62
CA VAL A 41 -4.62 -6.62 0.63
C VAL A 41 -5.34 -7.42 1.71
N ASP A 42 -4.58 -8.10 2.57
CA ASP A 42 -5.11 -8.85 3.72
C ASP A 42 -4.81 -8.15 5.06
N GLY A 43 -5.33 -8.72 6.16
CA GLY A 43 -5.11 -8.20 7.52
C GLY A 43 -3.66 -8.27 8.03
N TYR A 44 -2.75 -8.91 7.28
CA TYR A 44 -1.32 -8.96 7.56
C TYR A 44 -0.52 -8.02 6.64
N MET A 45 -1.20 -7.21 5.82
CA MET A 45 -0.61 -6.32 4.82
C MET A 45 0.15 -7.04 3.70
N ASN A 46 -0.20 -8.30 3.40
CA ASN A 46 0.27 -8.89 2.15
C ASN A 46 -0.48 -8.24 0.99
N ILE A 47 0.27 -7.74 0.00
CA ILE A 47 -0.26 -6.87 -1.05
C ILE A 47 -0.03 -7.51 -2.41
N ALA A 48 -1.10 -7.62 -3.20
CA ALA A 48 -1.00 -7.93 -4.62
C ALA A 48 -1.08 -6.62 -5.42
N LEU A 49 -0.09 -6.39 -6.28
CA LEU A 49 0.00 -5.24 -7.16
C LEU A 49 0.04 -5.69 -8.62
N GLU A 50 -0.58 -4.90 -9.49
CA GLU A 50 -0.39 -4.97 -10.95
C GLU A 50 0.39 -3.75 -11.45
N LYS A 51 0.90 -3.84 -12.68
CA LYS A 51 1.66 -2.76 -13.35
C LYS A 51 2.80 -2.22 -12.48
N THR A 52 3.40 -3.11 -11.68
CA THR A 52 4.33 -2.77 -10.61
C THR A 52 5.67 -2.28 -11.15
N GLN A 53 6.14 -1.16 -10.61
CA GLN A 53 7.43 -0.54 -10.89
C GLN A 53 8.21 -0.35 -9.61
N GLU A 54 9.51 -0.64 -9.66
CA GLU A 54 10.43 -0.50 -8.53
C GLU A 54 11.26 0.77 -8.66
N PHE A 55 11.37 1.47 -7.54
CA PHE A 55 12.16 2.68 -7.38
C PHE A 55 13.14 2.48 -6.23
N VAL A 56 14.41 2.74 -6.52
CA VAL A 56 15.50 2.72 -5.52
C VAL A 56 16.14 4.10 -5.54
N ASN A 57 16.10 4.79 -4.40
CA ASN A 57 16.55 6.19 -4.26
C ASN A 57 15.86 7.13 -5.26
N GLY A 58 14.55 6.96 -5.46
CA GLY A 58 13.75 7.78 -6.37
C GLY A 58 13.93 7.48 -7.86
N VAL A 59 14.86 6.59 -8.23
CA VAL A 59 15.11 6.22 -9.63
C VAL A 59 14.41 4.91 -9.94
N LYS A 60 13.62 4.88 -11.01
CA LYS A 60 13.01 3.65 -11.53
C LYS A 60 14.10 2.66 -11.94
N ARG A 61 14.06 1.46 -11.37
CA ARG A 61 15.04 0.39 -11.61
C ARG A 61 14.49 -0.72 -12.48
N ARG A 62 13.24 -1.10 -12.27
CA ARG A 62 12.63 -2.27 -12.92
C ARG A 62 11.12 -2.16 -13.01
N GLU A 63 10.54 -2.85 -13.98
CA GLU A 63 9.11 -3.15 -14.07
C GLU A 63 8.91 -4.64 -13.81
N TYR A 64 7.94 -4.97 -12.97
CA TYR A 64 7.61 -6.35 -12.60
C TYR A 64 6.26 -6.80 -13.17
N GLY A 65 5.36 -5.87 -13.54
CA GLY A 65 3.99 -6.22 -13.89
C GLY A 65 3.25 -6.68 -12.63
N ASP A 66 2.94 -7.97 -12.56
CA ASP A 66 2.25 -8.55 -11.41
C ASP A 66 3.24 -8.86 -10.29
N ALA A 67 2.97 -8.37 -9.09
CA ALA A 67 3.86 -8.52 -7.94
C ALA A 67 3.08 -8.85 -6.66
N PHE A 68 3.71 -9.66 -5.80
CA PHE A 68 3.20 -9.96 -4.47
C PHE A 68 4.21 -9.51 -3.42
N VAL A 69 3.80 -8.59 -2.55
CA VAL A 69 4.63 -8.03 -1.48
C VAL A 69 4.19 -8.62 -0.15
N ARG A 70 5.12 -9.25 0.57
CA ARG A 70 4.87 -9.82 1.91
C ARG A 70 4.79 -8.71 2.95
N GLY A 71 3.72 -8.70 3.74
CA GLY A 71 3.35 -7.57 4.61
C GLY A 71 4.33 -7.21 5.71
N ASN A 72 5.10 -8.18 6.24
CA ASN A 72 6.13 -7.89 7.24
C ASN A 72 7.31 -7.03 6.72
N ASN A 73 7.41 -6.85 5.40
CA ASN A 73 8.40 -5.96 4.79
C ASN A 73 7.85 -4.56 4.49
N VAL A 74 6.55 -4.34 4.64
CA VAL A 74 5.88 -3.08 4.31
C VAL A 74 6.10 -2.09 5.45
N MET A 75 6.58 -0.90 5.11
CA MET A 75 6.67 0.25 6.03
C MET A 75 5.39 1.07 5.99
N TYR A 76 4.93 1.43 4.78
CA TYR A 76 3.62 2.06 4.58
C TYR A 76 3.06 1.79 3.18
N ILE A 77 1.76 2.03 3.06
CA ILE A 77 1.03 2.16 1.80
C ILE A 77 0.36 3.54 1.74
N SER A 78 0.32 4.16 0.57
CA SER A 78 -0.42 5.41 0.33
C SER A 78 -1.06 5.38 -1.05
N ALA A 79 -2.18 6.09 -1.24
CA ALA A 79 -2.69 6.39 -2.57
C ALA A 79 -1.66 7.24 -3.34
N ASP A 80 -1.46 6.96 -4.63
CA ASP A 80 -0.67 7.80 -5.54
C ASP A 80 -1.63 8.85 -6.10
N SER A 81 -1.76 9.97 -5.38
CA SER A 81 -2.58 11.14 -5.74
C SER A 81 -1.91 12.02 -6.78
#